data_AF-A0A078FGF8-F1
#
_entry.id   AF-A0A078FGF8-F1
#
_cell.length_a   1.000
_cell.length_b   1.000
_cell.length_c   1.000
_cell.angle_alpha   90.00
_cell.angle_beta   90.00
_cell.angle_gamma   90.00
#
_symmetry.space_group_name_H-M   'P 1'
#
loop_
_entity.id
_entity.type
_entity.pdbx_description
1 polymer ?
#
loop_
_entity_poly.entity_id
_entity_poly.type
_entity_poly.pdbx_seq_one_letter_code
_entity_poly.pdbx_strand_id
1 'polypeptide(L)'
;MKKKKEESLSSSESPLSFLSLPHDIVFNTLARIPRTSYPNLSLVSKSFRSLLSSPGLEAARSLIGRPEKYLHVCLNLNNNPRWFILSQRELIPTPSFPYRHLKSSSAVSTGSETYIIGGELVVNGRKERSKRVFLIDFKTHQWRKLSPTCVFLEKKQPLR
;
A
#
# COMPACT_ATOMS: atom_id res chain seq x y z
N MET A 1 71.90 0.92 -7.31
CA MET A 1 70.67 0.19 -6.94
C MET A 1 69.59 1.20 -6.59
N LYS A 2 68.62 1.47 -7.47
CA LYS A 2 67.46 2.33 -7.18
C LYS A 2 66.22 1.43 -7.10
N LYS A 3 65.61 1.37 -5.92
CA LYS A 3 64.47 0.51 -5.59
C LYS A 3 63.21 1.12 -6.17
N LYS A 4 62.54 0.39 -7.08
CA LYS A 4 61.27 0.78 -7.70
C LYS A 4 60.16 0.56 -6.65
N LYS A 5 59.41 1.61 -6.34
CA LYS A 5 58.25 1.58 -5.44
C LYS A 5 57.03 1.25 -6.31
N GLU A 6 56.48 0.06 -6.17
CA GLU A 6 55.17 -0.29 -6.72
C GLU A 6 54.09 0.33 -5.83
N GLU A 7 53.25 1.18 -6.43
CA GLU A 7 52.04 1.70 -5.80
C GLU A 7 50.91 0.68 -5.98
N SER A 8 50.40 0.20 -4.85
CA SER A 8 49.26 -0.70 -4.71
C SER A 8 47.95 0.04 -5.01
N LEU A 9 47.22 -0.39 -6.06
CA LEU A 9 45.81 -0.05 -6.27
C LEU A 9 44.94 -1.08 -5.54
N SER A 10 44.67 -0.86 -4.24
CA SER A 10 43.61 -1.58 -3.53
C SER A 10 42.30 -0.81 -3.73
N SER A 11 41.55 -1.13 -4.78
CA SER A 11 40.18 -0.65 -4.94
C SER A 11 39.28 -1.31 -3.90
N SER A 12 39.04 -0.62 -2.77
CA SER A 12 37.98 -0.97 -1.83
C SER A 12 36.64 -0.59 -2.47
N GLU A 13 36.08 -1.46 -3.30
CA GLU A 13 34.69 -1.30 -3.74
C GLU A 13 33.78 -1.53 -2.54
N SER A 14 33.29 -0.42 -1.98
CA SER A 14 32.15 -0.49 -1.06
C SER A 14 30.95 -1.03 -1.83
N PRO A 15 30.12 -1.91 -1.22
CA PRO A 15 28.98 -2.49 -1.92
C PRO A 15 28.04 -1.38 -2.39
N LEU A 16 27.85 -1.26 -3.71
CA LEU A 16 26.91 -0.34 -4.31
C LEU A 16 25.51 -0.61 -3.75
N SER A 17 24.99 0.34 -2.97
CA SER A 17 23.64 0.25 -2.41
C SER A 17 22.64 0.74 -3.45
N PHE A 18 21.53 0.01 -3.66
CA PHE A 18 20.45 0.45 -4.55
C PHE A 18 19.94 1.87 -4.22
N LEU A 19 20.07 2.29 -2.95
CA LEU A 19 19.65 3.60 -2.47
C LEU A 19 20.65 4.73 -2.77
N SER A 20 21.86 4.43 -3.28
CA SER A 20 22.80 5.46 -3.75
C SER A 20 22.48 5.96 -5.16
N LEU A 21 21.55 5.30 -5.86
CA LEU A 21 21.10 5.73 -7.18
C LEU A 21 20.25 7.01 -7.08
N PRO A 22 20.19 7.81 -8.17
CA PRO A 22 19.24 8.91 -8.28
C PRO A 22 17.81 8.46 -8.00
N HIS A 23 17.05 9.29 -7.28
CA HIS A 23 15.69 8.98 -6.83
C HIS A 23 14.77 8.56 -7.98
N ASP A 24 14.91 9.19 -9.16
CA ASP A 24 14.10 8.87 -10.34
C ASP A 24 14.33 7.43 -10.84
N ILE A 25 15.58 6.95 -10.77
CA ILE A 25 15.92 5.57 -11.16
C ILE A 25 15.36 4.59 -10.13
N VAL A 26 15.48 4.91 -8.85
CA VAL A 26 14.91 4.11 -7.76
C VAL A 26 13.39 4.00 -7.93
N PHE A 27 12.69 5.13 -8.12
CA PHE A 27 11.24 5.14 -8.30
C PHE A 27 10.79 4.44 -9.57
N ASN A 28 11.45 4.65 -10.71
CA ASN A 28 11.11 3.95 -11.96
C ASN A 28 11.26 2.43 -11.80
N THR A 29 12.32 1.99 -11.12
CA THR A 29 12.55 0.56 -10.84
C THR A 29 11.46 0.00 -9.93
N LEU A 30 11.18 0.65 -8.79
CA LEU A 30 10.14 0.22 -7.85
C LEU A 30 8.73 0.28 -8.46
N ALA A 31 8.47 1.24 -9.35
CA ALA A 31 7.20 1.43 -10.03
C ALA A 31 6.85 0.28 -11.00
N ARG A 32 7.84 -0.52 -11.39
CA ARG A 32 7.63 -1.74 -12.22
C ARG A 32 7.33 -2.97 -11.38
N ILE A 33 7.61 -2.93 -10.09
CA ILE A 33 7.36 -4.06 -9.17
C ILE A 33 5.88 -4.07 -8.77
N PRO A 34 5.22 -5.24 -8.73
CA PRO A 34 3.86 -5.38 -8.23
C PRO A 34 3.70 -4.87 -6.78
N ARG A 35 2.61 -4.16 -6.46
CA ARG A 35 2.27 -3.73 -5.09
C ARG A 35 2.14 -4.90 -4.13
N THR A 36 1.75 -6.08 -4.63
CA THR A 36 1.68 -7.30 -3.82
C THR A 36 3.03 -7.70 -3.21
N SER A 37 4.15 -7.24 -3.78
CA SER A 37 5.50 -7.47 -3.25
C SER A 37 5.95 -6.39 -2.25
N TYR A 38 5.24 -5.26 -2.16
CA TYR A 38 5.64 -4.12 -1.31
C TYR A 38 5.63 -4.44 0.18
N PRO A 39 4.69 -5.22 0.73
CA PRO A 39 4.77 -5.65 2.13
C PRO A 39 6.12 -6.29 2.47
N ASN A 40 6.61 -7.19 1.62
CA ASN A 40 7.92 -7.85 1.81
C ASN A 40 9.08 -6.87 1.65
N LEU A 41 9.05 -6.02 0.62
CA LEU A 41 10.09 -5.01 0.40
C LEU A 41 10.17 -3.98 1.55
N SER A 42 9.04 -3.66 2.18
CA SER A 42 8.99 -2.74 3.32
C SER A 42 9.68 -3.27 4.59
N LEU A 43 9.98 -4.57 4.63
CA LEU A 43 10.69 -5.23 5.73
C LEU A 43 12.22 -5.21 5.55
N VAL A 44 12.72 -4.94 4.34
CA VAL A 44 14.16 -4.95 4.03
C VAL A 44 14.88 -3.83 4.79
N SER A 45 14.33 -2.62 4.79
CA SER A 45 14.89 -1.49 5.54
C SER A 45 13.87 -0.38 5.80
N LYS A 46 14.18 0.49 6.77
CA LYS A 46 13.38 1.71 7.04
C LYS A 46 13.30 2.62 5.80
N SER A 47 14.38 2.71 5.03
CA SER A 47 14.43 3.52 3.82
C SER A 47 13.52 2.96 2.72
N PHE A 48 13.50 1.64 2.52
CA PHE A 48 12.56 1.00 1.60
C PHE A 48 11.11 1.26 1.99
N ARG A 49 10.78 1.11 3.28
CA ARG A 49 9.44 1.44 3.79
C ARG A 49 9.04 2.90 3.50
N SER A 50 9.97 3.84 3.69
CA SER A 50 9.75 5.26 3.40
C SER A 50 9.54 5.50 1.89
N LEU A 51 10.40 4.92 1.05
CA LEU A 51 10.30 5.04 -0.42
C LEU A 51 8.98 4.48 -0.97
N LEU A 52 8.55 3.31 -0.48
CA LEU A 52 7.29 2.69 -0.91
C LEU A 52 6.05 3.49 -0.49
N SER A 53 6.18 4.35 0.52
CA SER A 53 5.13 5.26 0.99
C SER A 53 5.20 6.64 0.33
N SER A 54 6.20 6.90 -0.53
CA SER A 54 6.43 8.21 -1.13
C SER A 54 5.46 8.52 -2.26
N PRO A 55 4.95 9.76 -2.37
CA PRO A 55 4.15 10.18 -3.52
C PRO A 55 4.93 10.12 -4.84
N GLY A 56 6.27 10.21 -4.81
CA GLY A 56 7.11 10.10 -6.00
C GLY A 56 6.99 8.74 -6.70
N LEU A 57 6.83 7.66 -5.92
CA LEU A 57 6.59 6.33 -6.47
C LEU A 57 5.26 6.27 -7.22
N GLU A 58 4.21 6.88 -6.67
CA GLU A 58 2.89 6.88 -7.29
C GLU A 58 2.87 7.70 -8.58
N ALA A 59 3.58 8.83 -8.61
CA ALA A 59 3.76 9.62 -9.82
C ALA A 59 4.49 8.82 -10.91
N ALA A 60 5.59 8.14 -10.55
CA ALA A 60 6.34 7.29 -11.49
C ALA A 60 5.48 6.16 -12.06
N ARG A 61 4.65 5.52 -11.23
CA ARG A 61 3.70 4.49 -11.69
C ARG A 61 2.63 5.04 -12.64
N SER A 62 2.08 6.20 -12.30
CA SER A 62 1.08 6.87 -13.12
C SER A 62 1.64 7.19 -14.50
N LEU A 63 2.91 7.63 -14.57
CA LEU A 63 3.61 7.90 -15.83
C LEU A 63 3.89 6.62 -16.64
N ILE A 64 4.24 5.51 -15.99
CA ILE A 64 4.48 4.22 -16.66
C ILE A 64 3.18 3.65 -17.27
N GLY A 65 2.01 4.05 -16.77
CA GLY A 65 0.73 3.68 -17.36
C GLY A 65 0.41 2.18 -17.31
N ARG A 66 1.05 1.42 -16.41
CA ARG A 66 0.75 -0.01 -16.21
C ARG A 66 -0.18 -0.20 -15.01
N PRO A 67 -1.51 -0.34 -15.22
CA PRO A 67 -2.40 -0.72 -14.15
C PRO A 67 -2.05 -2.14 -13.70
N GLU A 68 -1.81 -2.30 -12.41
CA GLU A 68 -1.70 -3.64 -11.82
C GLU A 68 -3.06 -4.32 -11.83
N LYS A 69 -3.09 -5.58 -12.26
CA LYS A 69 -4.29 -6.40 -12.27
C LYS A 69 -4.42 -7.11 -10.93
N TYR A 70 -4.97 -6.41 -9.94
CA TYR A 70 -5.44 -7.03 -8.71
C TYR A 70 -6.87 -6.59 -8.39
N LEU A 71 -7.59 -7.44 -7.67
CA LEU A 71 -8.93 -7.16 -7.18
C LEU A 71 -8.94 -7.20 -5.67
N HIS A 72 -9.64 -6.25 -5.06
CA HIS A 72 -9.92 -6.27 -3.64
C HIS A 72 -11.20 -7.05 -3.40
N VAL A 73 -11.09 -8.13 -2.65
CA VAL A 73 -12.22 -9.03 -2.37
C VAL A 73 -12.40 -9.18 -0.86
N CYS A 74 -13.64 -9.03 -0.42
CA CYS A 74 -14.04 -9.32 0.95
C CYS A 74 -14.77 -10.66 0.97
N LEU A 75 -14.23 -11.63 1.69
CA LEU A 75 -14.84 -12.95 1.87
C LEU A 75 -15.36 -13.07 3.29
N ASN A 76 -16.62 -13.48 3.43
CA ASN A 76 -17.21 -13.74 4.73
C ASN A 76 -16.91 -15.18 5.16
N LEU A 77 -15.84 -15.37 5.95
CA LEU A 77 -15.41 -16.66 6.44
C LEU A 77 -15.93 -16.85 7.88
N ASN A 78 -16.90 -17.75 8.09
CA ASN A 78 -17.46 -18.07 9.41
C ASN A 78 -17.95 -16.83 10.20
N ASN A 79 -18.74 -15.96 9.55
CA ASN A 79 -19.21 -14.67 10.11
C ASN A 79 -18.08 -13.68 10.45
N ASN A 80 -16.89 -13.89 9.91
CA ASN A 80 -15.74 -13.00 10.07
C ASN A 80 -15.30 -12.50 8.68
N PRO A 81 -15.79 -11.33 8.24
CA PRO A 81 -15.38 -10.77 6.96
C PRO A 81 -13.88 -10.49 6.95
N ARG A 82 -13.18 -11.04 5.96
CA ARG A 82 -11.75 -10.85 5.75
C ARG A 82 -11.50 -10.29 4.37
N TRP A 83 -10.57 -9.34 4.31
CA TRP A 83 -10.19 -8.68 3.07
C TRP A 83 -8.94 -9.33 2.48
N PHE A 84 -8.95 -9.49 1.17
CA PHE A 84 -7.88 -10.11 0.41
C PHE A 84 -7.58 -9.28 -0.83
N ILE A 85 -6.32 -9.37 -1.28
CA ILE A 85 -5.92 -8.94 -2.61
C ILE A 85 -5.83 -10.20 -3.46
N LEU A 86 -6.68 -10.28 -4.47
CA LEU A 86 -6.59 -11.29 -5.51
C LEU A 86 -5.68 -10.75 -6.61
N SER A 87 -4.51 -11.35 -6.78
CA SER A 87 -3.53 -10.97 -7.80
C SER A 87 -3.17 -12.19 -8.63
N GLN A 88 -3.40 -12.11 -9.95
CA GLN A 88 -3.21 -13.20 -10.90
C GLN A 88 -3.93 -14.51 -10.51
N ARG A 89 -3.36 -15.31 -9.61
CA ARG A 89 -3.89 -16.58 -9.10
C ARG A 89 -3.66 -16.76 -7.59
N GLU A 90 -3.18 -15.74 -6.91
CA GLU A 90 -2.89 -15.78 -5.47
C GLU A 90 -3.88 -14.92 -4.70
N LEU A 91 -4.33 -15.44 -3.55
CA LEU A 91 -5.18 -14.74 -2.62
C LEU A 91 -4.32 -14.31 -1.42
N ILE A 92 -3.94 -13.03 -1.39
CA ILE A 92 -3.04 -12.50 -0.36
C ILE A 92 -3.91 -11.88 0.74
N PRO A 93 -3.81 -12.35 2.00
CA PRO A 93 -4.55 -11.78 3.11
C PRO A 93 -4.09 -10.34 3.38
N THR A 94 -5.05 -9.44 3.60
CA THR A 94 -4.78 -8.07 4.04
C THR A 94 -5.03 -7.92 5.53
N PRO A 95 -4.54 -6.84 6.17
CA PRO A 95 -4.79 -6.60 7.59
C PRO A 95 -6.27 -6.68 7.93
N SER A 96 -6.57 -7.41 9.01
CA SER A 96 -7.94 -7.63 9.45
C SER A 96 -8.65 -6.30 9.70
N PHE A 97 -9.91 -6.25 9.28
CA PHE A 97 -10.76 -5.12 9.59
C PHE A 97 -10.87 -4.98 11.12
N PRO A 98 -10.63 -3.78 11.70
CA PRO A 98 -10.57 -3.61 13.15
C PRO A 98 -11.90 -3.91 13.88
N TYR A 99 -13.01 -4.05 13.16
CA TYR A 99 -14.31 -4.38 13.74
C TYR A 99 -14.77 -5.76 13.29
N ARG A 100 -15.09 -6.62 14.25
CA ARG A 100 -15.68 -7.93 13.95
C ARG A 100 -17.15 -7.74 13.54
N HIS A 101 -17.60 -8.54 12.58
CA HIS A 101 -19.01 -8.70 12.22
C HIS A 101 -19.69 -7.52 11.52
N LEU A 102 -18.98 -6.79 10.65
CA LEU A 102 -19.62 -5.77 9.82
C LEU A 102 -20.52 -6.43 8.76
N LYS A 103 -21.81 -6.60 9.09
CA LYS A 103 -22.84 -7.06 8.14
C LYS A 103 -23.52 -5.85 7.50
N SER A 104 -24.09 -6.06 6.32
CA SER A 104 -24.97 -5.06 5.66
C SER A 104 -24.30 -3.69 5.45
N SER A 105 -22.98 -3.66 5.25
CA SER A 105 -22.26 -2.44 4.88
C SER A 105 -22.25 -2.27 3.36
N SER A 106 -22.13 -1.02 2.91
CA SER A 106 -21.88 -0.71 1.50
C SER A 106 -20.38 -0.50 1.30
N ALA A 107 -19.84 -1.03 0.20
CA ALA A 107 -18.45 -0.84 -0.17
C ALA A 107 -18.35 -0.11 -1.51
N VAL A 108 -17.52 0.93 -1.57
CA VAL A 108 -17.24 1.71 -2.78
C VAL A 108 -15.74 1.78 -2.97
N SER A 109 -15.24 1.39 -4.14
CA SER A 109 -13.81 1.45 -4.45
C SER A 109 -13.50 2.61 -5.39
N THR A 110 -12.43 3.34 -5.11
CA THR A 110 -11.90 4.42 -5.95
C THR A 110 -10.41 4.19 -6.16
N GLY A 111 -10.06 3.40 -7.18
CA GLY A 111 -8.67 3.08 -7.49
C GLY A 111 -8.00 2.24 -6.39
N SER A 112 -7.10 2.86 -5.61
CA SER A 112 -6.35 2.18 -4.54
C SER A 112 -7.02 2.18 -3.17
N GLU A 113 -8.20 2.78 -3.08
CA GLU A 113 -8.92 2.99 -1.83
C GLU A 113 -10.28 2.30 -1.89
N THR A 114 -10.69 1.73 -0.76
CA THR A 114 -12.07 1.25 -0.60
C THR A 114 -12.69 1.83 0.66
N TYR A 115 -13.86 2.42 0.45
CA TYR A 115 -14.70 3.02 1.46
C TYR A 115 -15.75 2.00 1.88
N ILE A 116 -15.83 1.75 3.18
CA ILE A 116 -16.87 0.93 3.78
C ILE A 116 -17.77 1.83 4.60
N ILE A 117 -19.04 1.90 4.21
CA ILE A 117 -20.01 2.84 4.74
C ILE A 117 -21.11 2.07 5.47
N GLY A 118 -21.34 2.48 6.72
CA GLY A 118 -22.43 2.00 7.55
C GLY A 118 -22.26 0.56 8.02
N GLY A 119 -23.34 -0.22 8.00
CA GLY A 119 -23.39 -1.61 8.43
C GLY A 119 -23.91 -1.81 9.85
N GLU A 120 -23.92 -3.07 10.28
CA GLU A 120 -24.26 -3.50 11.63
C GLU A 120 -22.98 -3.81 12.39
N LEU A 121 -22.81 -3.22 13.59
CA LEU A 121 -21.71 -3.49 14.50
C LEU A 121 -22.24 -4.19 15.76
N VAL A 122 -21.43 -5.05 16.36
CA VAL A 122 -21.73 -5.61 17.68
C VAL A 122 -21.04 -4.77 18.74
N VAL A 123 -21.84 -4.07 19.55
CA VAL A 123 -21.39 -3.24 20.68
C VAL A 123 -22.02 -3.83 21.94
N ASN A 124 -21.21 -4.23 22.92
CA ASN A 124 -21.69 -4.83 24.17
C ASN A 124 -22.65 -6.03 23.97
N GLY A 125 -22.38 -6.86 22.96
CA GLY A 125 -23.22 -8.02 22.61
C GLY A 125 -24.52 -7.68 21.88
N ARG A 126 -24.82 -6.40 21.63
CA ARG A 126 -26.00 -5.94 20.87
C ARG A 126 -25.61 -5.49 19.47
N LYS A 127 -26.51 -5.74 18.53
CA LYS A 127 -26.37 -5.31 17.14
C LYS A 127 -26.89 -3.88 17.00
N GLU A 128 -26.04 -2.99 16.51
CA GLU A 128 -26.36 -1.58 16.30
C GLU A 128 -26.08 -1.15 14.86
N ARG A 129 -26.98 -0.34 14.30
CA ARG A 129 -26.73 0.30 13.00
C ARG A 129 -25.64 1.35 13.15
N SER A 130 -24.60 1.19 12.37
CA SER A 130 -23.48 2.12 12.27
C SER A 130 -23.71 3.09 11.11
N LYS A 131 -23.38 4.37 11.32
CA LYS A 131 -23.21 5.38 10.26
C LYS A 131 -21.72 5.68 10.00
N ARG A 132 -20.82 4.86 10.54
CA ARG A 132 -19.38 5.09 10.46
C ARG A 132 -18.89 4.80 9.05
N VAL A 133 -17.84 5.51 8.67
CA VAL A 133 -17.15 5.31 7.40
C VAL A 133 -15.72 4.86 7.70
N PHE A 134 -15.30 3.83 7.02
CA PHE A 134 -13.94 3.31 7.10
C PHE A 134 -13.32 3.34 5.72
N LEU A 135 -12.03 3.63 5.70
CA LEU A 135 -11.20 3.62 4.52
C LEU A 135 -10.13 2.56 4.72
N ILE A 136 -9.98 1.68 3.75
CA ILE A 136 -8.75 0.89 3.60
C ILE A 136 -7.98 1.48 2.43
N ASP A 137 -6.76 1.92 2.71
CA ASP A 137 -5.77 2.24 1.69
C ASP A 137 -4.93 0.99 1.44
N PHE A 138 -5.08 0.40 0.26
CA PHE A 138 -4.37 -0.81 -0.12
C PHE A 138 -2.92 -0.57 -0.54
N LYS A 139 -2.49 0.70 -0.70
CA LYS A 139 -1.06 1.04 -0.87
C LYS A 139 -0.31 0.86 0.43
N THR A 140 -0.87 1.40 1.50
CA THR A 140 -0.26 1.38 2.83
C THR A 140 -0.71 0.19 3.68
N HIS A 141 -1.73 -0.55 3.22
CA HIS A 141 -2.40 -1.61 3.98
C HIS A 141 -2.92 -1.11 5.34
N GLN A 142 -3.40 0.12 5.40
CA GLN A 142 -3.87 0.74 6.64
C GLN A 142 -5.37 1.01 6.63
N TRP A 143 -6.00 0.74 7.77
CA TRP A 143 -7.38 1.13 8.05
C TRP A 143 -7.41 2.51 8.70
N ARG A 144 -8.29 3.37 8.19
CA ARG A 144 -8.61 4.68 8.78
C ARG A 144 -10.11 4.79 9.03
N LYS A 145 -10.50 5.29 10.20
CA LYS A 145 -11.88 5.70 10.47
C LYS A 145 -12.05 7.13 9.97
N LEU A 146 -13.04 7.37 9.13
CA LEU A 146 -13.38 8.71 8.65
C LEU A 146 -14.55 9.30 9.43
N SER A 147 -14.58 10.62 9.52
CA SER A 147 -15.78 11.35 9.94
C SER A 147 -16.83 11.27 8.83
N PRO A 148 -18.14 11.09 9.14
CA PRO A 148 -19.20 11.07 8.14
C PRO A 148 -19.22 12.32 7.23
N THR A 149 -18.71 13.44 7.73
CA THR A 149 -18.63 14.71 6.99
C THR A 149 -17.52 14.73 5.93
N CYS A 150 -16.49 13.88 6.04
CA CYS A 150 -15.34 13.87 5.13
C CYS A 150 -15.65 13.32 3.73
N VAL A 151 -16.65 12.45 3.60
CA VAL A 151 -16.90 11.69 2.35
C VAL A 151 -17.30 12.59 1.18
N PHE A 152 -17.78 13.81 1.45
CA PHE A 152 -18.23 14.76 0.43
C PHE A 152 -17.19 15.84 0.07
N LEU A 153 -16.06 15.91 0.79
CA LEU A 153 -15.11 17.02 0.63
C LEU A 153 -13.91 16.70 -0.27
N GLU A 154 -13.65 15.43 -0.58
CA GLU A 154 -12.41 15.02 -1.25
C GLU A 154 -12.45 15.07 -2.80
N LYS A 155 -13.56 15.50 -3.40
CA LYS A 155 -13.69 15.71 -4.86
C LYS A 155 -13.96 17.15 -5.27
N LYS A 156 -13.14 18.08 -4.79
CA LYS A 156 -12.92 19.34 -5.51
C LYS A 156 -11.43 19.53 -5.78
N GLN A 157 -10.94 18.95 -6.88
CA GLN A 157 -9.84 19.54 -7.63
C GLN A 157 -10.39 20.13 -8.93
N PRO A 158 -10.04 21.37 -9.29
CA PRO A 158 -10.50 22.01 -10.51
C PRO A 158 -9.76 21.44 -11.71
N LEU A 159 -10.49 21.24 -12.81
CA LEU A 159 -9.91 21.11 -14.14
C LEU A 159 -9.11 22.40 -14.43
N ARG A 160 -7.81 22.25 -14.68
CA ARG A 160 -6.99 23.18 -15.45
C ARG A 160 -6.05 22.38 -16.34
#